data_AF-A0A1Y4J8T7-F1
#
_entry.id   AF-A0A1Y4J8T7-F1
#
_cell.length_a   1.000
_cell.length_b   1.000
_cell.length_c   1.000
_cell.angle_alpha   90.00
_cell.angle_beta   90.00
_cell.angle_gamma   90.00
#
_symmetry.space_group_name_H-M   'P 1'
#
loop_
_entity.id
_entity.type
_entity.pdbx_description
1 polymer ?
#
loop_
_entity_poly.entity_id
_entity_poly.type
_entity_poly.pdbx_seq_one_letter_code
_entity_poly.pdbx_strand_id
1 'polypeptide(L)'
;MKKRFQFCLLVCSTLMISCNLNVPLRYEKPSNNDTYTIDYLFQHDGVKVYRFYDMGNYVYFTTRGDATSIHADSTKQRTITIHREDSIVSPIW
;
A
#
# COMPACT_ATOMS: atom_id res chain seq x y z
N MET A 1 22.12 -34.23 35.67
CA MET A 1 21.20 -34.01 34.52
C MET A 1 20.61 -32.59 34.47
N LYS A 2 20.13 -32.04 35.60
CA LYS A 2 19.49 -30.71 35.66
C LYS A 2 20.34 -29.54 35.12
N LYS A 3 21.65 -29.50 35.44
CA LYS A 3 22.55 -28.41 35.02
C LYS A 3 22.84 -28.36 33.51
N ARG A 4 22.82 -29.52 32.81
CA ARG A 4 23.03 -29.58 31.35
C ARG A 4 21.75 -29.29 30.57
N PHE A 5 20.61 -29.68 31.12
CA PHE A 5 19.29 -29.30 30.60
C PHE A 5 19.04 -27.78 30.70
N GLN A 6 19.45 -27.20 31.83
CA GLN A 6 19.34 -25.75 32.06
C GLN A 6 20.28 -24.92 31.16
N PHE A 7 21.45 -25.48 30.80
CA PHE A 7 22.34 -24.87 29.83
C PHE A 7 21.76 -24.89 28.40
N CYS A 8 21.15 -26.00 27.97
CA CYS A 8 20.44 -26.07 26.68
C CYS A 8 19.27 -25.08 26.59
N LEU A 9 18.48 -24.95 27.66
CA LEU A 9 17.36 -24.00 27.70
C LEU A 9 17.83 -22.54 27.57
N LEU A 10 18.97 -22.20 28.17
CA LEU A 10 19.53 -20.85 28.12
C LEU A 10 20.04 -20.51 26.70
N VAL A 11 20.68 -21.47 26.02
CA VAL A 11 21.11 -21.32 24.61
C VAL A 11 19.92 -21.25 23.64
N CYS A 12 18.83 -21.97 23.91
CA CYS A 12 17.65 -21.96 23.04
C CYS A 12 16.86 -20.65 23.16
N SER A 13 16.85 -20.02 24.34
CA SER A 13 16.15 -18.74 24.55
C SER A 13 16.77 -17.54 23.82
N THR A 14 18.09 -17.55 23.56
CA THR A 14 18.76 -16.43 22.87
C THR A 14 18.62 -16.48 21.35
N LEU A 15 18.24 -17.62 20.78
CA LEU A 15 18.05 -17.80 19.33
C LEU A 15 16.69 -17.30 18.83
N MET A 16 15.75 -16.97 19.73
CA MET A 16 14.37 -16.57 19.39
C MET A 16 14.19 -15.05 19.30
N ILE A 17 15.26 -14.25 19.46
CA ILE A 17 15.19 -12.77 19.45
C ILE A 17 15.28 -12.19 18.02
N SER A 18 15.56 -13.00 17.00
CA SER A 18 15.80 -12.54 15.63
C SER A 18 14.56 -12.13 14.83
N CYS A 19 13.35 -12.26 15.36
CA CYS A 19 12.11 -12.07 14.58
C CYS A 19 11.47 -10.67 14.66
N ASN A 20 12.11 -9.64 15.21
CA ASN A 20 11.48 -8.31 15.39
C ASN A 20 12.18 -7.13 14.70
N LEU A 21 13.09 -7.38 13.76
CA LEU A 21 13.68 -6.30 12.97
C LEU A 21 12.75 -5.91 11.82
N ASN A 22 11.77 -5.05 12.12
CA ASN A 22 11.04 -4.25 11.12
C ASN A 22 11.94 -3.14 10.58
N VAL A 23 13.12 -3.49 10.09
CA VAL A 23 14.03 -2.55 9.44
C VAL A 23 13.61 -2.45 7.98
N PRO A 24 13.22 -1.27 7.51
CA PRO A 24 12.88 -1.11 6.10
C PRO A 24 14.13 -1.41 5.27
N LEU A 25 13.96 -2.19 4.18
CA LEU A 25 15.04 -2.56 3.26
C LEU A 25 15.78 -1.33 2.70
N ARG A 26 15.13 -0.16 2.70
CA ARG A 26 15.70 1.15 2.41
C ARG A 26 15.00 2.24 3.22
N TYR A 27 15.78 3.20 3.71
CA TYR A 27 15.31 4.42 4.40
C TYR A 27 15.08 5.61 3.45
N GLU A 28 15.23 5.39 2.16
CA GLU A 28 14.99 6.43 1.16
C GLU A 28 13.49 6.71 1.08
N LYS A 29 13.12 7.98 0.93
CA LYS A 29 11.80 8.34 0.41
C LYS A 29 11.64 7.50 -0.87
N PRO A 30 10.59 6.66 -1.01
CA PRO A 30 10.41 5.92 -2.26
C PRO A 30 10.50 6.97 -3.34
N SER A 31 11.47 6.80 -4.24
CA SER A 31 11.60 7.64 -5.42
C SER A 31 10.17 7.74 -5.94
N ASN A 32 9.57 8.93 -5.82
CA ASN A 32 8.22 9.15 -6.31
C ASN A 32 8.36 8.81 -7.78
N ASN A 33 7.92 7.61 -8.12
CA ASN A 33 8.05 7.18 -9.47
C ASN A 33 7.08 8.10 -10.20
N ASP A 34 7.59 9.00 -11.02
CA ASP A 34 6.74 9.74 -11.96
C ASP A 34 6.21 8.78 -13.05
N THR A 35 6.50 7.48 -12.95
CA THR A 35 6.15 6.44 -13.91
C THR A 35 4.68 6.03 -13.86
N TYR A 36 3.96 6.18 -12.73
CA TYR A 36 2.58 5.75 -12.60
C TYR A 36 1.65 6.92 -12.25
N THR A 37 0.71 7.21 -13.15
CA THR A 37 -0.38 8.14 -12.89
C THR A 37 -1.44 7.48 -12.02
N ILE A 38 -1.79 8.10 -10.90
CA ILE A 38 -2.88 7.65 -10.03
C ILE A 38 -4.19 8.29 -10.50
N ASP A 39 -5.17 7.45 -10.81
CA ASP A 39 -6.53 7.87 -11.13
C ASP A 39 -7.43 7.78 -9.89
N TYR A 40 -8.11 8.88 -9.56
CA TYR A 40 -9.27 8.85 -8.67
C TYR A 40 -10.48 8.29 -9.41
N LEU A 41 -11.22 7.38 -8.76
CA LEU A 41 -12.42 6.75 -9.32
C LEU A 41 -13.70 7.34 -8.72
N PHE A 42 -13.87 7.21 -7.40
CA PHE A 42 -15.02 7.72 -6.68
C PHE A 42 -14.76 7.73 -5.17
N GLN A 43 -15.69 8.35 -4.43
CA GLN A 43 -15.77 8.28 -2.98
C GLN A 43 -17.14 7.74 -2.58
N HIS A 44 -17.16 6.83 -1.60
CA HIS A 44 -18.38 6.33 -1.00
C HIS A 44 -18.17 6.17 0.50
N ASP A 45 -19.11 6.69 1.31
CA ASP A 45 -19.06 6.65 2.78
C ASP A 45 -17.72 7.13 3.36
N GLY A 46 -17.16 8.21 2.80
CA GLY A 46 -15.87 8.78 3.22
C GLY A 46 -14.65 8.01 2.73
N VAL A 47 -14.82 6.85 2.09
CA VAL A 47 -13.75 6.03 1.54
C VAL A 47 -13.48 6.43 0.09
N LYS A 48 -12.26 6.88 -0.20
CA LYS A 48 -11.86 7.21 -1.57
C LYS A 48 -11.21 6.00 -2.23
N VAL A 49 -11.56 5.75 -3.49
CA VAL A 49 -11.02 4.66 -4.30
C VAL A 49 -10.17 5.23 -5.42
N TYR A 50 -8.97 4.67 -5.56
CA TYR A 50 -7.98 5.05 -6.56
C TYR A 50 -7.52 3.83 -7.33
N ARG A 51 -6.88 4.06 -8.47
CA ARG A 51 -6.10 3.03 -9.16
C ARG A 51 -4.81 3.56 -9.76
N PHE A 52 -3.86 2.67 -10.02
CA PHE A 52 -2.75 2.90 -10.93
C PHE A 52 -2.54 1.66 -11.81
N TYR A 53 -1.91 1.84 -12.96
CA TYR A 53 -1.57 0.73 -13.84
C TYR A 53 -0.15 0.25 -13.56
N ASP A 54 0.00 -1.04 -13.31
CA ASP A 54 1.29 -1.66 -13.04
C ASP A 54 1.37 -3.06 -13.66
N MET A 55 2.48 -3.31 -14.37
CA MET A 55 2.81 -4.61 -14.98
C MET A 55 1.64 -5.33 -15.68
N GLY A 56 0.79 -4.61 -16.42
CA GLY A 56 -0.32 -5.22 -17.15
C GLY A 56 -1.64 -5.33 -16.38
N ASN A 57 -1.72 -4.80 -15.17
CA ASN A 57 -2.89 -4.87 -14.30
C ASN A 57 -3.23 -3.48 -13.75
N TYR A 58 -4.52 -3.25 -13.47
CA TYR A 58 -4.91 -2.13 -12.63
C TYR A 58 -4.89 -2.56 -11.17
N VAL A 59 -4.16 -1.82 -10.36
CA VAL A 59 -4.14 -1.96 -8.91
C VAL A 59 -5.06 -0.91 -8.32
N TYR A 60 -6.07 -1.36 -7.59
CA TYR A 60 -7.06 -0.57 -6.90
C TYR A 60 -6.69 -0.46 -5.43
N PHE A 61 -6.83 0.72 -4.83
CA PHE A 61 -6.59 0.90 -3.41
C PHE A 61 -7.50 1.95 -2.80
N THR A 62 -7.75 1.83 -1.50
CA THR A 62 -8.64 2.73 -0.76
C THR A 62 -7.93 3.47 0.35
N THR A 63 -8.50 4.59 0.81
CA THR A 63 -8.01 5.32 1.99
C THR A 63 -8.11 4.53 3.29
N ARG A 64 -8.79 3.38 3.31
CA ARG A 64 -8.82 2.48 4.47
C ARG A 64 -7.63 1.50 4.50
N GLY A 65 -6.87 1.42 3.41
CA GLY A 65 -5.70 0.53 3.29
C GLY A 65 -5.97 -0.77 2.54
N ASP A 66 -7.18 -1.01 2.04
CA ASP A 66 -7.48 -2.17 1.19
C ASP A 66 -6.87 -2.00 -0.20
N ALA A 67 -6.28 -3.05 -0.76
CA ALA A 67 -5.73 -3.06 -2.11
C ALA A 67 -6.04 -4.38 -2.85
N THR A 68 -6.33 -4.28 -4.15
CA THR A 68 -6.58 -5.44 -5.03
C THR A 68 -6.07 -5.19 -6.46
N SER A 69 -5.69 -6.25 -7.18
CA SER A 69 -5.20 -6.17 -8.56
C SER A 69 -6.15 -6.89 -9.50
N ILE A 70 -6.48 -6.26 -10.63
CA ILE A 70 -7.43 -6.76 -11.63
C ILE A 70 -6.80 -6.67 -13.01
N HIS A 71 -6.74 -7.82 -13.70
CA HIS A 71 -6.13 -7.92 -15.03
C HIS A 71 -7.03 -7.43 -16.18
N ALA A 72 -8.35 -7.63 -16.06
CA ALA A 72 -9.32 -7.33 -17.11
C ALA A 72 -10.48 -6.50 -16.53
N ASP A 73 -10.21 -5.26 -16.13
CA ASP A 73 -11.27 -4.37 -15.68
C ASP A 73 -12.13 -3.84 -16.85
N SER A 74 -13.39 -3.52 -16.56
CA SER A 74 -14.37 -3.04 -17.54
C SER A 74 -14.31 -1.53 -17.78
N THR A 75 -13.38 -0.83 -17.12
CA THR A 75 -13.30 0.63 -17.04
C THR A 75 -12.46 1.24 -18.17
N LYS A 76 -12.32 0.54 -19.31
CA LYS A 76 -11.64 1.06 -20.51
C LYS A 76 -12.17 2.42 -20.95
N GLN A 77 -13.44 2.71 -20.65
CA GLN A 77 -14.07 4.01 -20.84
C GLN A 77 -14.18 4.75 -19.51
N ARG A 78 -13.41 5.84 -19.37
CA ARG A 78 -13.41 6.71 -18.19
C ARG A 78 -14.68 7.55 -18.17
N THR A 79 -15.57 7.33 -17.21
CA THR A 79 -16.66 8.28 -16.92
C THR A 79 -16.18 9.19 -15.79
N ILE A 80 -15.91 10.45 -16.11
CA ILE A 80 -15.49 11.44 -15.10
C ILE A 80 -16.76 12.11 -14.59
N THR A 81 -17.17 11.78 -13.37
CA THR A 81 -18.23 12.51 -12.67
C THR A 81 -17.59 13.70 -11.95
N ILE A 82 -17.68 14.88 -12.55
CA ILE A 82 -17.18 16.11 -11.95
C ILE A 82 -18.25 16.63 -10.97
N HIS A 83 -17.96 16.60 -9.67
CA HIS A 83 -18.78 17.29 -8.68
C HIS A 83 -18.46 18.79 -8.71
N ARG A 84 -19.51 19.62 -8.62
CA ARG A 84 -19.40 21.08 -8.75
C ARG A 84 -18.39 21.68 -7.74
N GLU A 85 -18.30 21.12 -6.53
CA GLU A 85 -17.31 21.50 -5.51
C GLU A 85 -15.84 21.29 -5.91
N ASP A 86 -15.52 20.28 -6.72
CA ASP A 86 -14.13 19.98 -7.14
C ASP A 86 -13.63 20.98 -8.21
N SER A 87 -14.54 21.71 -8.86
CA SER A 87 -14.22 22.73 -9.88
C SER A 87 -13.79 24.06 -9.27
N ILE A 88 -14.01 24.26 -7.97
CA ILE A 88 -13.77 25.52 -7.26
C ILE A 88 -12.35 25.56 -6.66
N VAL A 89 -11.63 24.43 -6.67
CA VAL A 89 -10.26 24.29 -6.15
C VAL A 89 -9.28 24.05 -7.30
N SER A 90 -9.33 24.88 -8.34
CA SER A 90 -8.13 25.11 -9.16
C SER A 90 -7.40 26.33 -8.61
N PRO A 91 -6.24 26.19 -7.93
CA PRO A 91 -5.39 27.34 -7.66
C PRO A 91 -4.90 27.88 -9.00
N ILE A 92 -5.13 29.17 -9.22
CA ILE A 92 -4.43 29.92 -10.25
C ILE A 92 -2.96 30.00 -9.80
N TRP A 93 -2.05 29.79 -10.76
CA TRP A 93 -0.57 29.82 -10.75
C TRP A 93 0.14 28.48 -10.58
#